data_AF-A0A7S1NIA3-F1
#
_entry.id   AF-A0A7S1NIA3-F1
#
_cell.length_a   1.000
_cell.length_b   1.000
_cell.length_c   1.000
_cell.angle_alpha   90.00
_cell.angle_beta   90.00
_cell.angle_gamma   90.00
#
_symmetry.space_group_name_H-M   'P 1'
#
loop_
_entity.id
_entity.type
_entity.pdbx_description
1 polymer ?
#
loop_
_entity_poly.entity_id
_entity_poly.type
_entity_poly.pdbx_seq_one_letter_code
_entity_poly.pdbx_strand_id
1 'polypeptide(L)'
;TSPMGLSNDLMIAPAQSPLMWHLAQSLQDANGWYGTHYLTVAFSTGSGFLTLGYNRVRGRTAKVLRREHYENRNGSFFYHVPGSTWHKPDAYFLLMFSPLLQWCGLCVVVVV
;
A
#
# COMPACT_ATOMS: atom_id res chain seq x y z
N THR A 1 8.64 -5.38 -4.03
CA THR A 1 7.73 -5.22 -5.21
C THR A 1 7.32 -3.76 -5.34
N SER A 2 6.78 -3.28 -6.47
CA SER A 2 6.21 -1.91 -6.58
C SER A 2 4.68 -1.99 -6.53
N PRO A 3 4.03 -1.69 -5.39
CA PRO A 3 2.59 -1.82 -5.24
C PRO A 3 1.82 -0.60 -5.77
N MET A 4 0.50 -0.72 -5.84
CA MET A 4 -0.39 0.44 -5.93
C MET A 4 -0.51 1.08 -4.53
N GLY A 5 0.13 2.24 -4.33
CA GLY A 5 0.12 2.97 -3.06
C GLY A 5 1.33 2.67 -2.17
N LEU A 6 1.12 2.67 -0.85
CA LEU A 6 2.15 2.37 0.15
C LEU A 6 2.46 0.87 0.19
N SER A 7 3.74 0.52 0.26
CA SER A 7 4.15 -0.88 0.49
C SER A 7 3.84 -1.30 1.92
N ASN A 8 3.23 -2.47 2.04
CA ASN A 8 2.97 -3.16 3.31
C ASN A 8 4.01 -4.26 3.60
N ASP A 9 5.10 -4.35 2.82
CA ASP A 9 6.13 -5.39 2.95
C ASP A 9 6.95 -5.25 4.25
N LEU A 10 7.16 -4.02 4.72
CA LEU A 10 7.87 -3.73 5.96
C LEU A 10 7.20 -2.57 6.70
N MET A 11 6.79 -2.83 7.94
CA MET A 11 6.20 -1.83 8.83
C MET A 11 6.85 -1.98 10.21
N ILE A 12 7.36 -0.88 10.75
CA ILE A 12 7.99 -0.84 12.07
C ILE A 12 7.26 0.22 12.88
N ALA A 13 6.83 -0.15 14.08
CA ALA A 13 6.12 0.74 14.97
C ALA A 13 6.39 0.38 16.43
N PRO A 14 6.38 1.35 17.37
CA PRO A 14 6.35 1.03 18.79
C PRO A 14 5.06 0.29 19.15
N ALA A 15 5.09 -0.42 20.29
CA ALA A 15 3.89 -1.02 20.85
C ALA A 15 2.77 0.02 20.96
N GLN A 16 1.52 -0.39 20.69
CA GLN A 16 0.33 0.47 20.75
C GLN A 16 0.35 1.67 19.79
N SER A 17 1.06 1.58 18.66
CA SER A 17 0.97 2.60 17.61
C SER A 17 -0.49 2.82 17.16
N PRO A 18 -1.01 4.06 17.20
CA PRO A 18 -2.40 4.35 16.81
C PRO A 18 -2.73 3.91 15.39
N LEU A 19 -1.76 4.00 14.47
CA LEU A 19 -1.93 3.53 13.10
C LEU A 19 -2.07 2.00 13.05
N MET A 20 -1.19 1.27 13.71
CA MET A 20 -1.23 -0.20 13.71
C MET A 20 -2.49 -0.73 14.40
N TRP A 21 -2.92 -0.07 15.47
CA TRP A 21 -4.18 -0.38 16.16
C TRP A 21 -5.38 -0.18 15.24
N HIS A 22 -5.46 0.99 14.57
CA HIS A 22 -6.53 1.27 13.61
C HIS A 22 -6.57 0.23 12.48
N LEU A 23 -5.42 -0.07 11.87
CA LEU A 23 -5.31 -1.08 10.82
C LEU A 23 -5.77 -2.45 11.32
N ALA A 24 -5.29 -2.90 12.48
CA ALA A 24 -5.66 -4.21 13.03
C ALA A 24 -7.17 -4.34 13.27
N GLN A 25 -7.82 -3.30 13.77
CA GLN A 25 -9.27 -3.30 14.00
C GLN A 25 -10.06 -3.27 12.68
N SER A 26 -9.57 -2.57 11.66
CA SER A 26 -10.25 -2.43 10.37
C SER A 26 -10.06 -3.61 9.41
N LEU A 27 -9.23 -4.62 9.75
CA LEU A 27 -8.99 -5.79 8.89
C LEU A 27 -10.27 -6.58 8.59
N GLN A 28 -11.14 -6.75 9.60
CA GLN A 28 -12.39 -7.48 9.41
C GLN A 28 -13.37 -6.70 8.53
N ASP A 29 -13.46 -5.39 8.73
CA ASP A 29 -14.33 -4.50 7.96
C ASP A 29 -13.89 -4.40 6.49
N ALA A 30 -12.58 -4.48 6.24
CA ALA A 30 -12.01 -4.48 4.90
C ALA A 30 -12.06 -5.86 4.21
N ASN A 31 -12.50 -6.92 4.90
CA ASN A 31 -12.61 -8.24 4.29
C ASN A 31 -13.82 -8.32 3.37
N GLY A 32 -13.61 -8.14 2.07
CA GLY A 32 -14.66 -8.19 1.05
C GLY A 32 -14.12 -8.56 -0.32
N TRP A 33 -15.04 -8.80 -1.26
CA TRP A 33 -14.70 -9.02 -2.66
C TRP A 33 -14.68 -7.69 -3.41
N TYR A 34 -13.56 -7.37 -4.05
CA TYR A 34 -13.34 -6.10 -4.76
C TYR A 34 -13.29 -6.28 -6.29
N GLY A 35 -14.05 -7.23 -6.82
CA GLY A 35 -14.22 -7.44 -8.27
C GLY A 35 -13.15 -8.31 -8.93
N THR A 36 -11.89 -8.23 -8.50
CA THR A 36 -10.80 -9.11 -8.95
C THR A 36 -10.02 -9.69 -7.78
N HIS A 37 -9.25 -10.76 -8.00
CA HIS A 37 -8.40 -11.32 -6.96
C HIS A 37 -7.30 -10.33 -6.56
N TYR A 38 -6.69 -9.65 -7.53
CA TYR A 38 -5.67 -8.65 -7.24
C TYR A 38 -6.22 -7.48 -6.41
N LEU A 39 -7.35 -6.89 -6.80
CA LEU A 39 -7.98 -5.80 -6.04
C LEU A 39 -8.43 -6.27 -4.66
N THR A 40 -8.93 -7.51 -4.57
CA THR A 40 -9.35 -8.07 -3.29
C THR A 40 -8.20 -8.15 -2.31
N VAL A 41 -7.06 -8.69 -2.71
CA VAL A 41 -5.88 -8.75 -1.84
C VAL A 41 -5.35 -7.34 -1.54
N ALA A 42 -5.26 -6.47 -2.56
CA ALA A 42 -4.74 -5.12 -2.39
C ALA A 42 -5.56 -4.27 -1.40
N PHE A 43 -6.89 -4.34 -1.44
CA PHE A 43 -7.78 -3.48 -0.65
C PHE A 43 -8.32 -4.10 0.64
N SER A 44 -8.26 -5.43 0.80
CA SER A 44 -8.64 -6.07 2.08
C SER A 44 -7.53 -6.02 3.12
N THR A 45 -6.29 -6.29 2.69
CA THR A 45 -5.16 -6.52 3.61
C THR A 45 -3.82 -6.01 3.07
N GLY A 46 -3.76 -5.66 1.79
CA GLY A 46 -2.53 -5.29 1.10
C GLY A 46 -2.18 -3.80 1.13
N SER A 47 -1.49 -3.37 0.08
CA SER A 47 -1.01 -1.99 -0.11
C SER A 47 -2.13 -0.95 -0.21
N GLY A 48 -3.24 -1.28 -0.87
CA GLY A 48 -4.42 -0.41 -0.96
C GLY A 48 -5.06 -0.18 0.42
N PHE A 49 -5.25 -1.26 1.18
CA PHE A 49 -5.74 -1.22 2.56
C PHE A 49 -4.87 -0.31 3.44
N LEU A 50 -3.55 -0.54 3.45
CA LEU A 50 -2.60 0.26 4.21
C LEU A 50 -2.63 1.74 3.80
N THR A 51 -2.73 2.03 2.50
CA THR A 51 -2.78 3.40 1.97
C THR A 51 -4.03 4.14 2.47
N LEU A 52 -5.19 3.49 2.43
CA LEU A 52 -6.45 4.07 2.91
C LEU A 52 -6.41 4.32 4.42
N GLY A 53 -5.94 3.35 5.21
CA GLY A 53 -5.81 3.50 6.67
C GLY A 53 -4.81 4.59 7.06
N TYR A 54 -3.66 4.66 6.38
CA TYR A 54 -2.66 5.71 6.60
C TYR A 54 -3.24 7.11 6.37
N ASN A 55 -4.00 7.30 5.28
CA ASN A 55 -4.65 8.56 4.94
C ASN A 55 -5.79 8.90 5.92
N ARG A 56 -6.53 7.90 6.42
CA ARG A 56 -7.62 8.08 7.39
C ARG A 56 -7.11 8.67 8.71
N VAL A 57 -5.93 8.22 9.17
CA VAL A 57 -5.27 8.71 10.40
C VAL A 57 -4.40 9.96 10.12
N ARG A 58 -4.49 10.53 8.90
CA ARG A 58 -3.79 11.72 8.41
C ARG A 58 -2.29 11.76 8.71
N GLY A 59 -1.57 10.63 8.64
CA GLY A 59 -0.10 10.59 8.64
C GLY A 59 0.64 11.27 9.80
N ARG A 60 -0.03 11.76 10.86
CA ARG A 60 0.62 12.50 11.95
C ARG A 60 1.45 11.59 12.87
N THR A 61 1.23 10.28 12.80
CA THR A 61 1.83 9.28 13.70
C THR A 61 2.82 8.34 13.03
N ALA A 62 2.97 8.40 11.70
CA ALA A 62 3.83 7.47 10.95
C ALA A 62 4.48 8.13 9.74
N LYS A 63 5.73 7.77 9.48
CA LYS A 63 6.50 8.23 8.32
C LYS A 63 6.64 7.10 7.30
N VAL A 64 6.57 7.44 6.02
CA VAL A 64 6.81 6.51 4.92
C VAL A 64 8.31 6.46 4.65
N LEU A 65 8.87 5.25 4.62
CA LEU A 65 10.26 5.05 4.21
C LEU A 65 10.40 5.38 2.72
N ARG A 66 11.25 6.35 2.38
CA ARG A 66 11.49 6.75 0.99
C ARG A 66 12.38 5.74 0.27
N ARG A 67 12.12 5.58 -1.03
CA ARG A 67 12.82 4.65 -1.94
C ARG A 67 14.35 4.78 -1.90
N GLU A 68 14.85 6.01 -1.79
CA GLU A 68 16.29 6.31 -1.65
C GLU A 68 16.97 5.58 -0.46
N HIS A 69 16.21 5.25 0.59
CA HIS A 69 16.71 4.60 1.79
C HIS A 69 16.73 3.06 1.71
N TYR A 70 16.20 2.47 0.64
CA TYR A 70 16.19 1.01 0.48
C TYR A 70 16.48 0.51 -0.93
N GLU A 71 16.75 1.37 -1.92
CA GLU A 71 16.99 0.97 -3.32
C GLU A 71 18.43 0.55 -3.66
N ASN A 72 19.17 0.00 -2.70
CA ASN A 72 20.56 -0.44 -2.92
C ASN A 72 21.47 0.69 -3.47
N ARG A 73 21.19 1.94 -3.09
CA ARG A 73 22.03 3.10 -3.42
C ARG A 73 23.05 3.34 -2.30
N ASN A 74 24.09 4.13 -2.57
CA ASN A 74 25.01 4.53 -1.53
C ASN A 74 24.26 5.32 -0.44
N GLY A 75 24.32 4.87 0.81
CA GLY A 75 23.53 5.42 1.93
C GLY A 75 22.14 4.81 2.15
N SER A 76 21.78 3.71 1.46
CA SER A 76 20.57 2.93 1.80
C SER A 76 20.74 2.21 3.15
N PHE A 77 19.68 2.19 3.97
CA PHE A 77 19.65 1.45 5.24
C PHE A 77 19.35 -0.02 5.04
N PHE A 78 18.57 -0.36 4.01
CA PHE A 78 18.13 -1.72 3.71
C PHE A 78 18.55 -2.14 2.31
N TYR A 79 18.80 -3.44 2.15
CA TYR A 79 18.95 -4.06 0.84
C TYR A 79 17.58 -4.50 0.32
N HIS A 80 17.16 -3.97 -0.82
CA HIS A 80 15.90 -4.35 -1.47
C HIS A 80 16.13 -5.43 -2.51
N VAL A 81 15.46 -6.57 -2.28
CA VAL A 81 15.33 -7.63 -3.26
C VAL A 81 14.01 -7.41 -4.03
N PRO A 82 14.05 -7.29 -5.36
CA PRO A 82 12.83 -7.14 -6.14
C PRO A 82 11.95 -8.39 -5.99
N GLY A 83 10.71 -8.18 -5.57
CA GLY A 83 9.70 -9.24 -5.51
C GLY A 83 8.84 -9.27 -6.76
N SER A 84 8.38 -10.47 -7.12
CA SER A 84 7.40 -10.70 -8.18
C SER A 84 5.97 -10.54 -7.66
N THR A 85 5.02 -10.22 -8.54
CA THR A 85 3.59 -10.35 -8.24
C THR A 85 3.16 -11.79 -8.53
N TRP A 86 2.56 -12.48 -7.57
CA TRP A 86 2.20 -13.91 -7.73
C TRP A 86 0.77 -14.07 -8.25
N HIS A 87 0.17 -12.96 -8.67
CA HIS A 87 -1.22 -12.87 -9.06
C HIS A 87 -1.43 -13.25 -10.53
N LYS A 88 -2.68 -13.61 -10.83
CA LYS A 88 -3.20 -14.03 -12.14
C LYS A 88 -3.08 -12.90 -13.19
N PRO A 89 -3.48 -13.10 -14.45
CA PRO A 89 -3.42 -12.05 -15.50
C PRO A 89 -4.10 -10.73 -15.14
N ASP A 90 -5.03 -10.74 -14.18
CA ASP A 90 -5.71 -9.55 -13.66
C ASP A 90 -4.74 -8.53 -13.03
N ALA A 91 -3.68 -8.99 -12.35
CA ALA A 91 -2.67 -8.10 -11.80
C ALA A 91 -1.84 -7.42 -12.89
N TYR A 92 -1.47 -8.13 -13.95
CA TYR A 92 -0.75 -7.54 -15.08
C TYR A 92 -1.61 -6.48 -15.79
N PHE A 93 -2.89 -6.78 -16.02
CA PHE A 93 -3.82 -5.83 -16.61
C PHE A 93 -3.92 -4.56 -15.75
N LEU A 94 -4.16 -4.68 -14.44
CA LEU A 94 -4.33 -3.53 -13.56
C LEU A 94 -3.03 -2.73 -13.34
N LEU A 95 -1.88 -3.40 -13.22
CA LEU A 95 -0.57 -2.74 -13.05
C LEU A 95 -0.12 -2.00 -14.31
N MET A 96 -0.46 -2.51 -15.51
CA MET A 96 -0.18 -1.84 -16.78
C MET A 96 -0.86 -0.46 -16.86
N PHE A 97 -2.08 -0.32 -16.32
CA PHE A 97 -2.79 0.95 -16.25
C PHE A 97 -2.51 1.75 -14.98
N SER A 98 -1.67 1.25 -14.06
CA SER A 98 -1.39 1.93 -12.79
C SER A 98 -0.86 3.36 -12.93
N PRO A 99 -0.04 3.74 -13.95
CA PRO A 99 0.32 5.14 -14.15
C PRO A 99 -0.94 5.97 -14.46
N LEU A 100 -1.78 5.53 -15.40
CA LEU A 100 -3.02 6.20 -15.76
C LEU A 100 -3.98 6.32 -14.57
N LEU A 101 -4.10 5.27 -13.76
CA LEU A 101 -4.92 5.25 -12.55
C LEU A 101 -4.39 6.16 -11.43
N GLN A 102 -3.07 6.34 -11.32
CA GLN A 102 -2.47 7.33 -10.42
C GLN A 102 -2.76 8.76 -10.89
N TRP A 103 -2.75 9.00 -12.21
CA TRP A 103 -3.14 10.28 -12.82
C TRP A 103 -4.65 10.55 -12.68
N CYS A 104 -5.53 9.57 -12.92
CA CYS A 104 -6.98 9.69 -12.76
C CYS A 104 -7.42 9.68 -11.27
N GLY A 105 -6.68 9.01 -10.39
CA GLY A 105 -6.91 9.02 -8.94
C GLY A 105 -6.69 10.39 -8.30
N LEU A 106 -5.86 11.24 -8.92
CA LEU A 106 -5.79 12.67 -8.59
C LEU A 106 -7.13 13.39 -8.85
N CYS A 107 -7.93 12.93 -9.81
CA CYS A 107 -9.26 13.46 -10.12
C CYS A 107 -10.38 12.89 -9.23
N VAL A 108 -10.21 11.68 -8.66
CA VAL A 108 -11.24 11.02 -7.83
C VAL A 108 -11.06 11.29 -6.33
N VAL A 109 -9.89 11.73 -5.87
CA VAL A 109 -9.63 12.08 -4.44
C VAL A 109 -9.90 13.55 -4.12
N VAL A 110 -10.50 14.33 -5.02
CA VAL A 110 -11.18 15.58 -4.65
C VAL A 110 -12.65 15.28 -4.38
N VAL A 111 -12.94 14.76 -3.19
CA VAL A 111 -14.28 14.84 -2.59
C VAL A 111 -14.12 15.32 -1.15
N VAL A 112 -14.39 16.62 -1.01
CA VAL A 112 -14.67 17.48 0.18
C VAL A 112 -14.30 16.93 1.56
#